data_AF-A0A1G2ICY7-F1
#
_entry.id   AF-A0A1G2ICY7-F1
#
_cell.length_a   1.000
_cell.length_b   1.000
_cell.length_c   1.000
_cell.angle_alpha   90.00
_cell.angle_beta   90.00
_cell.angle_gamma   90.00
#
_symmetry.space_group_name_H-M   'P 1'
#
loop_
_entity.id
_entity.type
_entity.pdbx_description
1 polymer ?
#
loop_
_entity_poly.entity_id
_entity_poly.type
_entity_poly.pdbx_seq_one_letter_code
_entity_poly.pdbx_strand_id
1 'polypeptide(L)'
;MDNDYSLYPKDLFSRIGKRLGLEKELALIKKHVRFFIVLLLVFIILSTFAFIGVKSVLEESDFLPFLSLIFSDPGMVVKYWDSFILSISESMPGFVFAGFIFSLAFLMLFLRFTVFAVDKISSVLKLINKQRYRNS
;
A
#
# COMPACT_ATOMS: atom_id res chain seq x y z
N MET A 1 59.98 -27.11 -12.41
CA MET A 1 59.26 -27.58 -11.21
C MET A 1 57.93 -26.88 -11.21
N ASP A 2 56.91 -27.61 -11.66
CA ASP A 2 55.51 -27.21 -11.65
C ASP A 2 55.05 -26.87 -10.25
N ASN A 3 54.24 -25.81 -10.14
CA ASN A 3 53.28 -25.66 -9.06
C ASN A 3 52.07 -24.88 -9.60
N ASP A 4 51.41 -25.48 -10.58
CA ASP A 4 50.11 -25.04 -11.09
C ASP A 4 48.99 -25.63 -10.21
N TYR A 5 48.81 -25.05 -9.03
CA TYR A 5 47.75 -25.46 -8.08
C TYR A 5 46.75 -24.35 -7.71
N SER A 6 46.74 -23.21 -8.41
CA SER A 6 45.93 -22.06 -7.95
C SER A 6 44.65 -21.76 -8.73
N LEU A 7 44.43 -22.37 -9.91
CA LEU A 7 43.21 -22.22 -10.70
C LEU A 7 42.07 -23.12 -10.20
N TYR A 8 41.80 -23.10 -8.89
CA TYR A 8 40.62 -23.78 -8.37
C TYR A 8 39.34 -23.10 -8.90
N PRO A 9 38.32 -23.87 -9.33
CA PRO A 9 37.02 -23.40 -9.84
C PRO A 9 36.15 -22.64 -8.81
N LYS A 10 36.74 -22.23 -7.67
CA LYS A 10 36.08 -21.47 -6.60
C LYS A 10 35.39 -20.21 -7.12
N ASP A 11 35.94 -19.55 -8.13
CA ASP A 11 35.33 -18.35 -8.69
C ASP A 11 34.12 -18.64 -9.61
N LEU A 12 34.13 -19.78 -10.30
CA LEU A 12 32.98 -20.28 -11.08
C LEU A 12 31.81 -20.65 -10.15
N PHE A 13 32.08 -21.42 -9.10
CA PHE A 13 31.05 -21.74 -8.08
C PHE A 13 30.54 -20.49 -7.36
N SER A 14 31.41 -19.51 -7.08
CA SER A 14 31.03 -18.19 -6.53
C SER A 14 30.07 -17.42 -7.46
N ARG A 15 30.34 -17.39 -8.78
CA ARG A 15 29.47 -16.73 -9.76
C ARG A 15 28.14 -17.44 -9.92
N ILE A 16 28.15 -18.77 -10.00
CA ILE A 16 26.95 -19.60 -10.13
C ILE A 16 26.06 -19.43 -8.89
N GLY A 17 26.64 -19.54 -7.69
CA GLY A 17 25.92 -19.34 -6.43
C GLY A 17 25.33 -17.93 -6.29
N LYS A 18 26.03 -16.88 -6.75
CA LYS A 18 25.50 -15.50 -6.77
C LYS A 18 24.34 -15.33 -7.77
N ARG A 19 24.42 -15.92 -8.96
CA ARG A 19 23.31 -15.88 -9.93
C ARG A 19 22.07 -16.61 -9.40
N LEU A 20 22.25 -17.80 -8.83
CA LEU A 20 21.18 -18.56 -8.18
C LEU A 20 20.55 -17.80 -7.02
N GLY A 21 21.35 -17.07 -6.23
CA GLY A 21 20.86 -16.20 -5.16
C GLY A 21 19.98 -15.07 -5.69
N LEU A 22 20.42 -14.39 -6.76
CA LEU A 22 19.67 -13.29 -7.39
C LEU A 22 18.36 -13.78 -8.02
N GLU A 23 18.37 -14.96 -8.67
CA GLU A 23 17.15 -15.56 -9.24
C GLU A 23 16.13 -15.91 -8.15
N LYS A 24 16.58 -16.44 -7.01
CA LYS A 24 15.72 -16.70 -5.85
C LYS A 24 15.13 -15.40 -5.29
N GLU A 25 15.94 -14.34 -5.15
CA GLU A 25 15.43 -13.04 -4.68
C GLU A 25 14.40 -12.44 -5.66
N LEU A 26 14.68 -12.48 -6.96
CA LEU A 26 13.75 -12.05 -8.01
C LEU A 26 12.43 -12.83 -7.97
N ALA A 27 12.50 -14.15 -7.79
CA ALA A 27 11.31 -14.99 -7.66
C ALA A 27 10.47 -14.63 -6.43
N LEU A 28 11.12 -14.35 -5.29
CA LEU A 28 10.45 -13.89 -4.07
C LEU A 28 9.79 -12.52 -4.28
N ILE A 29 10.48 -11.56 -4.89
CA ILE A 29 9.92 -10.23 -5.20
C ILE A 29 8.70 -10.38 -6.10
N LYS A 30 8.81 -11.16 -7.18
CA LYS A 30 7.71 -11.40 -8.12
C LYS A 30 6.48 -12.03 -7.44
N LYS A 31 6.70 -12.95 -6.50
CA LYS A 31 5.61 -13.56 -5.71
C LYS A 31 4.92 -12.52 -4.82
N HIS A 32 5.68 -11.67 -4.12
CA HIS A 32 5.12 -10.62 -3.26
C HIS A 32 4.34 -9.58 -4.07
N VAL A 33 4.88 -9.15 -5.22
CA VAL A 33 4.19 -8.21 -6.13
C VAL A 33 2.89 -8.82 -6.65
N ARG A 34 2.89 -10.10 -7.05
CA ARG A 34 1.67 -10.78 -7.51
C ARG A 34 0.61 -10.84 -6.41
N PHE A 35 1.00 -11.24 -5.19
CA PHE A 35 0.08 -11.26 -4.04
C PHE A 35 -0.53 -9.88 -3.78
N PHE A 36 0.30 -8.84 -3.84
CA PHE A 36 -0.14 -7.47 -3.62
C PHE A 36 -1.09 -6.96 -4.71
N ILE A 37 -0.85 -7.29 -5.98
CA ILE A 37 -1.78 -6.96 -7.08
C ILE A 37 -3.15 -7.60 -6.86
N VAL A 38 -3.19 -8.86 -6.41
CA VAL A 38 -4.45 -9.53 -6.08
C VAL A 38 -5.14 -8.82 -4.91
N LEU A 39 -4.41 -8.47 -3.85
CA LEU A 39 -4.94 -7.74 -2.71
C LEU A 39 -5.51 -6.37 -3.12
N LEU A 40 -4.83 -5.68 -4.04
CA LEU A 40 -5.27 -4.39 -4.59
C LEU A 40 -6.58 -4.54 -5.37
N LEU A 41 -6.69 -5.55 -6.23
CA LEU A 41 -7.92 -5.81 -6.98
C LEU A 41 -9.10 -6.08 -6.04
N VAL A 42 -8.89 -6.92 -5.04
CA VAL A 42 -9.89 -7.19 -4.01
C VAL A 42 -10.29 -5.90 -3.30
N PHE A 43 -9.33 -5.07 -2.90
CA PHE A 43 -9.61 -3.78 -2.27
C PHE A 43 -10.43 -2.85 -3.18
N ILE A 44 -10.08 -2.73 -4.46
CA ILE A 44 -10.81 -1.87 -5.42
C ILE A 44 -12.26 -2.34 -5.56
N ILE A 45 -12.48 -3.66 -5.66
CA ILE A 45 -13.82 -4.23 -5.75
C ILE A 45 -14.62 -3.90 -4.48
N LEU A 46 -14.10 -4.23 -3.30
CA LEU A 46 -14.77 -3.93 -2.03
C LEU A 46 -15.01 -2.43 -1.85
N SER A 47 -14.04 -1.59 -2.21
CA SER A 47 -14.16 -0.14 -2.12
C SER A 47 -15.26 0.41 -3.02
N THR A 48 -15.46 -0.19 -4.19
CA THR A 48 -16.54 0.22 -5.10
C THR A 48 -17.91 -0.09 -4.49
N PHE A 49 -18.09 -1.30 -3.95
CA PHE A 49 -19.31 -1.67 -3.25
C PHE A 49 -19.55 -0.82 -2.00
N ALA A 50 -18.50 -0.56 -1.23
CA ALA A 50 -18.58 0.33 -0.08
C ALA A 50 -19.01 1.74 -0.48
N PHE A 51 -18.48 2.29 -1.58
CA PHE A 51 -18.86 3.62 -2.07
C PHE A 51 -20.33 3.70 -2.48
N ILE A 52 -20.84 2.67 -3.17
CA ILE A 52 -22.26 2.58 -3.55
C ILE A 52 -23.14 2.55 -2.29
N GLY A 53 -22.80 1.71 -1.30
CA GLY A 53 -23.54 1.64 -0.04
C GLY A 53 -23.45 2.91 0.80
N VAL A 54 -22.30 3.56 0.82
CA VAL A 54 -22.12 4.85 1.51
C VAL A 54 -22.99 5.92 0.85
N LYS A 55 -23.05 5.96 -0.49
CA LYS A 55 -23.90 6.91 -1.21
C LYS A 55 -25.38 6.70 -0.87
N SER A 56 -25.87 5.46 -0.91
CA SER A 56 -27.28 5.18 -0.60
C SER A 56 -27.65 5.57 0.83
N VAL A 57 -26.76 5.29 1.79
CA VAL A 57 -26.98 5.63 3.20
C VAL A 57 -26.85 7.13 3.45
N LEU A 58 -25.96 7.83 2.74
CA LEU A 58 -25.84 9.29 2.83
C LEU A 58 -27.06 10.02 2.26
N GLU A 59 -27.65 9.50 1.18
CA GLU A 59 -28.90 10.03 0.61
C GLU A 59 -30.11 9.81 1.53
N GLU A 60 -30.13 8.73 2.30
CA GLU A 60 -31.16 8.47 3.32
C GLU A 60 -30.91 9.18 4.65
N SER A 61 -29.66 9.58 4.94
CA SER A 61 -29.30 10.24 6.21
C SER A 61 -29.48 11.76 6.17
N ASP A 62 -29.92 12.34 7.30
CA ASP A 62 -29.98 13.80 7.51
C ASP A 62 -28.59 14.45 7.66
N PHE A 63 -27.50 13.72 7.45
CA PHE A 63 -26.12 14.19 7.63
C PHE A 63 -25.75 15.37 6.72
N LEU A 64 -26.13 15.31 5.43
CA LEU A 64 -25.85 16.36 4.45
C LEU A 64 -26.49 17.72 4.84
N PRO A 65 -27.77 17.77 5.24
CA PRO A 65 -28.37 18.96 5.82
C PRO A 65 -27.63 19.53 7.04
N PHE A 66 -27.20 18.69 7.98
CA PHE A 66 -26.41 19.14 9.15
C PHE A 66 -25.05 19.70 8.76
N LEU A 67 -24.37 19.09 7.78
CA LEU A 67 -23.10 19.60 7.27
C LEU A 67 -23.29 20.98 6.59
N SER A 68 -24.38 21.15 5.84
CA SER A 68 -24.74 22.41 5.18
C SER A 68 -25.01 23.54 6.20
N LEU A 69 -25.57 23.20 7.37
CA LEU A 69 -25.87 24.17 8.43
C LEU A 69 -24.63 24.94 8.90
N ILE A 70 -23.46 24.30 8.91
CA ILE A 70 -22.16 24.91 9.27
C ILE A 70 -21.85 26.11 8.36
N PHE A 71 -22.18 25.98 7.08
CA PHE A 71 -21.88 26.99 6.06
C PHE A 71 -23.01 28.02 5.91
N SER A 72 -24.26 27.60 6.14
CA SER A 72 -25.44 28.45 5.99
C SER A 72 -25.67 29.38 7.19
N ASP A 73 -25.55 28.86 8.42
CA ASP A 73 -25.73 29.64 9.65
C ASP A 73 -24.75 29.17 10.74
N PRO A 74 -23.50 29.65 10.71
CA PRO A 74 -22.51 29.30 11.73
C PRO A 74 -22.88 29.85 13.12
N GLY A 75 -23.73 30.89 13.20
CA GLY A 75 -24.18 31.46 14.47
C GLY A 75 -25.06 30.49 15.26
N MET A 76 -25.97 29.80 14.56
CA MET A 76 -26.78 28.72 15.14
C MET A 76 -25.93 27.53 15.61
N VAL A 77 -24.88 27.19 14.86
CA VAL A 77 -23.97 26.08 15.19
C VAL A 77 -23.18 26.37 16.46
N VAL A 78 -22.65 27.59 16.62
CA VAL A 78 -21.94 27.98 17.85
C VAL A 78 -22.89 28.05 19.04
N LYS A 79 -24.13 28.51 18.83
CA LYS A 79 -25.15 28.61 19.89
C LYS A 79 -25.61 27.26 20.42
N TYR A 80 -25.66 26.24 19.57
CA TYR A 80 -26.13 24.89 19.90
C TYR A 80 -25.06 23.82 19.69
N TRP A 81 -23.79 24.17 19.95
CA TRP A 81 -22.64 23.33 19.63
C TRP A 81 -22.73 21.91 20.21
N ASP A 82 -23.17 21.78 21.47
CA ASP A 82 -23.31 20.49 22.14
C ASP A 82 -24.34 19.58 21.46
N SER A 83 -25.52 20.12 21.14
CA SER A 83 -26.58 19.39 20.44
C SER A 83 -26.19 19.09 19.00
N PHE A 84 -25.48 20.01 18.35
CA PHE A 84 -25.04 19.88 16.97
C PHE A 84 -24.04 18.73 16.78
N ILE A 85 -23.05 18.60 17.67
CA ILE A 85 -22.11 17.47 17.64
C ILE A 85 -22.85 16.14 17.83
N LEU A 86 -23.79 16.08 18.78
CA LEU A 86 -24.60 14.88 19.02
C LEU A 86 -25.43 14.50 17.80
N SER A 87 -26.13 15.45 17.19
CA SER A 87 -26.94 15.21 15.98
C SER A 87 -26.09 14.81 14.78
N ILE A 88 -24.90 15.40 14.59
CA ILE A 88 -23.93 14.94 13.58
C ILE A 88 -23.47 13.51 13.86
N SER A 89 -23.15 13.21 15.11
CA SER A 89 -22.67 11.87 15.48
C SER A 89 -23.75 10.80 15.33
N GLU A 90 -25.01 11.15 15.57
CA GLU A 90 -26.16 10.23 15.45
C GLU A 90 -26.58 10.05 13.99
N SER A 91 -26.52 11.11 13.18
CA SER A 91 -26.79 11.06 11.74
C SER A 91 -25.65 10.46 10.93
N MET A 92 -24.43 10.43 11.47
CA MET A 92 -23.26 9.86 10.79
C MET A 92 -23.34 8.33 10.80
N PRO A 93 -23.39 7.68 9.62
CA PRO A 93 -23.47 6.23 9.59
C PRO A 93 -22.13 5.63 10.03
N GLY A 94 -22.13 4.85 11.12
CA GLY A 94 -20.90 4.26 11.67
C GLY A 94 -20.09 3.43 10.66
N PHE A 95 -20.75 2.85 9.65
CA PHE A 95 -20.11 2.15 8.55
C PHE A 95 -19.24 3.06 7.65
N VAL A 96 -19.58 4.34 7.52
CA VAL A 96 -18.78 5.34 6.78
C VAL A 96 -17.46 5.59 7.51
N PHE A 97 -17.51 5.74 8.84
CA PHE A 97 -16.31 5.93 9.66
C PHE A 97 -15.38 4.72 9.61
N ALA A 98 -15.94 3.51 9.73
CA ALA A 98 -15.19 2.27 9.60
C ALA A 98 -14.55 2.14 8.20
N GLY A 99 -15.30 2.50 7.15
CA GLY A 99 -14.79 2.53 5.77
C GLY A 99 -13.64 3.53 5.60
N PHE A 100 -13.73 4.71 6.21
CA PHE A 100 -12.67 5.72 6.19
C PHE A 100 -11.39 5.22 6.87
N ILE A 101 -11.49 4.65 8.07
CA ILE A 101 -10.35 4.07 8.78
C ILE A 101 -9.72 2.93 7.97
N PHE A 102 -10.55 2.06 7.40
CA PHE A 102 -10.07 0.93 6.59
C PHE A 102 -9.33 1.40 5.34
N SER A 103 -9.87 2.42 4.65
CA SER A 103 -9.22 3.05 3.49
C SER A 103 -7.89 3.69 3.86
N LEU A 104 -7.82 4.41 4.99
CA LEU A 104 -6.59 5.03 5.47
C LEU A 104 -5.52 3.99 5.84
N ALA A 105 -5.92 2.93 6.53
CA ALA A 105 -5.03 1.82 6.88
C ALA A 105 -4.50 1.11 5.61
N PHE A 106 -5.36 0.89 4.62
CA PHE A 106 -4.96 0.31 3.34
C PHE A 106 -3.97 1.22 2.59
N LEU A 107 -4.20 2.54 2.58
CA LEU A 107 -3.31 3.51 1.96
C LEU A 107 -1.92 3.51 2.62
N MET A 108 -1.84 3.48 3.96
CA MET A 108 -0.56 3.34 4.67
C MET A 108 0.17 2.05 4.30
N LEU A 109 -0.56 0.92 4.26
CA LEU A 109 0.00 -0.38 3.89
C LEU A 109 0.51 -0.35 2.44
N PHE A 110 -0.24 0.28 1.54
CA PHE A 110 0.10 0.44 0.13
C PHE A 110 1.38 1.28 -0.06
N LEU A 111 1.51 2.41 0.63
CA LEU A 111 2.73 3.22 0.58
C LEU A 111 3.93 2.43 1.08
N ARG A 112 3.80 1.78 2.23
CA ARG A 112 4.90 1.00 2.83
C ARG A 112 5.36 -0.12 1.90
N PHE A 113 4.42 -0.80 1.26
CA PHE A 113 4.74 -1.86 0.31
C PHE A 113 5.42 -1.32 -0.96
N THR A 114 4.94 -0.19 -1.48
CA THR A 114 5.54 0.47 -2.65
C THR A 114 7.00 0.84 -2.38
N VAL A 115 7.26 1.48 -1.23
CA VAL A 115 8.63 1.83 -0.82
C VAL A 115 9.51 0.58 -0.71
N PHE A 116 9.04 -0.46 -0.02
CA PHE A 116 9.78 -1.71 0.12
C PHE A 116 10.09 -2.38 -1.22
N ALA A 117 9.10 -2.43 -2.13
CA ALA A 117 9.27 -3.01 -3.45
C ALA A 117 10.29 -2.23 -4.28
N VAL A 118 10.23 -0.89 -4.28
CA VAL A 118 11.17 -0.02 -4.99
C VAL A 118 12.59 -0.17 -4.45
N ASP A 119 12.77 -0.15 -3.13
CA ASP A 119 14.08 -0.30 -2.49
C ASP A 119 14.71 -1.65 -2.83
N LYS A 120 13.91 -2.72 -2.80
CA LYS A 120 14.39 -4.07 -3.08
C LYS A 120 14.73 -4.26 -4.56
N ILE A 121 13.92 -3.72 -5.47
CA ILE A 121 14.20 -3.72 -6.91
C ILE A 121 15.48 -2.90 -7.20
N SER A 122 15.61 -1.72 -6.62
CA SER A 122 16.79 -0.86 -6.76
C SER A 122 18.07 -1.56 -6.28
N SER A 123 18.02 -2.27 -5.16
CA SER A 123 19.14 -3.02 -4.60
C SER A 123 19.57 -4.17 -5.53
N VAL A 124 18.60 -4.93 -6.06
CA VAL A 124 18.88 -6.01 -7.04
C VAL A 124 19.46 -5.43 -8.33
N LEU A 125 18.93 -4.30 -8.82
CA LEU A 125 19.45 -3.63 -10.03
C LEU A 125 20.90 -3.17 -9.86
N LYS A 126 21.23 -2.59 -8.69
CA LYS A 126 22.61 -2.20 -8.34
C LYS A 126 23.54 -3.41 -8.32
N LEU A 127 23.10 -4.54 -7.76
CA LEU A 127 23.89 -5.78 -7.73
C LEU A 127 24.15 -6.34 -9.14
N ILE A 128 23.13 -6.35 -10.00
CA ILE A 128 23.25 -6.79 -11.40
C ILE A 128 24.24 -5.90 -12.16
N ASN A 129 24.12 -4.57 -12.02
CA ASN A 129 25.01 -3.63 -12.71
C ASN A 129 26.47 -3.77 -12.24
N LYS A 130 26.69 -3.95 -10.93
CA LYS A 130 28.02 -4.20 -10.37
C LYS A 130 28.65 -5.51 -10.88
N GLN A 131 27.84 -6.55 -11.09
CA GLN A 131 28.34 -7.80 -11.69
C GLN A 131 28.68 -7.65 -13.17
N ARG A 132 27.93 -6.82 -13.91
CA ARG A 132 28.20 -6.54 -15.33
C ARG A 132 29.53 -5.82 -15.53
N TYR A 133 29.84 -4.83 -14.70
CA TYR A 133 31.10 -4.07 -14.77
C TYR A 133 32.35 -4.87 -14.36
N ARG A 134 32.21 -5.95 -13.59
CA ARG A 134 33.33 -6.79 -13.14
C ARG A 134 33.69 -7.91 -14.13
N ASN A 135 32.84 -8.17 -15.11
CA ASN A 135 33.03 -9.19 -16.15
C ASN A 135 33.41 -8.60 -17.52
N SER A 136 33.54 -7.28 -17.63
CA SER A 136 34.10 -6.57 -18.80
C SER A 136 35.53 -6.15 -18.50
#